data_AF-A0A7Y2B211-F1
#
_entry.id   AF-A0A7Y2B211-F1
#
_cell.length_a   1.000
_cell.length_b   1.000
_cell.length_c   1.000
_cell.angle_alpha   90.00
_cell.angle_beta   90.00
_cell.angle_gamma   90.00
#
_symmetry.space_group_name_H-M   'P 1'
#
loop_
_entity.id
_entity.type
_entity.pdbx_description
1 polymer ?
#
loop_
_entity_poly.entity_id
_entity_poly.type
_entity_poly.pdbx_seq_one_letter_code
_entity_poly.pdbx_strand_id
1 'polypeptide(L)'
;VSSFLITIVGTLVTTKVVEPRLGPYDHDLADDSVDKNPSLAPLEPNERRGLARAALSTLVLVFLFIWCAGPGIPLLSSLPGWGVLRDPETGGLMPSPFLRSVVAMIFVFFLVPGFVYGRAVGTMRNDRDVINAMAAGMSSMGLYIVLVFFAAQFVAFFRETNLGSILAVLGADAITAIGLDNSLVFMPFILMCGFVNLMLGSASAQWAVTAPIFVPMLMKVGYAPEVIQAAYRIGDSTTNIITPMMSYFGLILAFAARYDKKLGIGTLISTMIPYTIFFLIGWVVLFYVWVFALGLPVGPGTSTYFEFTP
;
A
#
# COMPACT_ATOMS: atom_id res chain seq x y z
N VAL A 1 5.72 -2.64 11.84
CA VAL A 1 5.87 -1.42 12.65
C VAL A 1 4.91 -0.32 12.19
N SER A 2 5.00 0.13 10.94
CA SER A 2 4.09 1.14 10.37
C SER A 2 2.60 0.85 10.60
N SER A 3 2.14 -0.38 10.40
CA SER A 3 0.73 -0.78 10.65
C SER A 3 0.29 -0.57 12.10
N PHE A 4 1.14 -0.92 13.08
CA PHE A 4 0.82 -0.72 14.49
C PHE A 4 0.76 0.76 14.85
N LEU A 5 1.66 1.57 14.29
CA LEU A 5 1.67 3.01 14.50
C LEU A 5 0.35 3.63 14.03
N ILE A 6 -0.08 3.37 12.80
CA ILE A 6 -1.33 3.95 12.28
C ILE A 6 -2.57 3.43 13.01
N THR A 7 -2.56 2.18 13.49
CA THR A 7 -3.65 1.68 14.34
C THR A 7 -3.72 2.47 15.64
N ILE A 8 -2.60 2.65 16.33
CA ILE A 8 -2.55 3.40 17.60
C ILE A 8 -2.95 4.86 17.36
N VAL A 9 -2.34 5.53 16.39
CA VAL A 9 -2.65 6.93 16.07
C VAL A 9 -4.11 7.08 15.66
N GLY A 10 -4.63 6.19 14.83
CA GLY A 10 -6.03 6.20 14.40
C GLY A 10 -6.98 6.05 15.58
N THR A 11 -6.74 5.07 16.47
CA THR A 11 -7.54 4.89 17.69
C THR A 11 -7.50 6.13 18.59
N LEU A 12 -6.33 6.74 18.77
CA LEU A 12 -6.19 7.95 19.59
C LEU A 12 -6.90 9.15 18.97
N VAL A 13 -6.77 9.36 17.66
CA VAL A 13 -7.46 10.46 16.95
C VAL A 13 -8.98 10.26 17.01
N THR A 14 -9.47 9.04 16.80
CA THR A 14 -10.90 8.72 16.95
C THR A 14 -11.38 9.07 18.35
N THR A 15 -10.80 8.45 19.39
CA THR A 15 -11.32 8.52 20.76
C THR A 15 -11.07 9.87 21.45
N LYS A 16 -10.00 10.58 21.10
CA LYS A 16 -9.61 11.84 21.77
C LYS A 16 -9.96 13.10 21.01
N VAL A 17 -10.12 13.03 19.68
CA VAL A 17 -10.33 14.23 18.85
C VAL A 17 -11.65 14.19 18.11
N VAL A 18 -11.94 13.10 17.39
CA VAL A 18 -13.07 13.06 16.45
C VAL A 18 -14.38 12.70 17.14
N GLU A 19 -14.41 11.63 17.93
CA GLU A 19 -15.59 11.20 18.66
C GLU A 19 -16.11 12.28 19.64
N PRO A 20 -15.25 12.96 20.44
CA PRO A 20 -15.72 14.07 21.29
C PRO A 20 -16.27 15.27 20.52
N ARG A 21 -15.83 15.49 19.27
CA ARG A 21 -16.32 16.58 18.40
C ARG A 21 -17.65 16.26 17.74
N LEU A 22 -17.91 14.99 17.44
CA LEU A 22 -19.16 14.54 16.83
C LEU A 22 -20.33 14.54 17.84
N GLY A 23 -20.04 14.35 19.13
CA GLY A 23 -21.05 14.36 20.17
C GLY A 23 -21.85 13.05 20.25
N PRO A 24 -22.88 13.00 21.12
CA PRO A 24 -23.73 11.82 21.25
C PRO A 24 -24.54 11.56 19.98
N TYR A 25 -24.79 10.29 19.69
CA TYR A 25 -25.58 9.88 18.54
C TYR A 25 -27.03 10.37 18.67
N ASP A 26 -27.52 11.00 17.60
CA ASP A 26 -28.89 11.52 17.49
C ASP A 26 -29.67 10.71 16.46
N HIS A 27 -30.66 9.95 16.93
CA HIS A 27 -31.51 9.13 16.09
C HIS A 27 -32.37 9.96 15.11
N ASP A 28 -32.67 11.23 15.43
CA ASP A 28 -33.51 12.08 14.58
C ASP A 28 -32.78 12.55 13.31
N LEU A 29 -31.44 12.57 13.35
CA LEU A 29 -30.59 12.91 12.21
C LEU A 29 -30.30 11.72 11.29
N ALA A 30 -30.54 10.50 11.76
CA ALA A 30 -30.31 9.27 11.02
C ALA A 30 -31.46 8.97 10.03
N ASP A 31 -31.14 8.18 9.01
CA ASP A 31 -32.09 7.57 8.10
C ASP A 31 -32.76 6.36 8.78
N ASP A 32 -34.08 6.19 8.60
CA ASP A 32 -34.88 5.11 9.16
C ASP A 32 -34.39 3.69 8.75
N SER A 33 -33.51 3.61 7.74
CA SER A 33 -32.89 2.38 7.27
C SER A 33 -31.63 1.95 8.03
N VAL A 34 -31.06 2.80 8.91
CA VAL A 34 -29.80 2.51 9.62
C VAL A 34 -29.91 1.28 10.52
N ASP A 35 -31.03 1.12 11.24
CA ASP A 35 -31.26 0.00 12.17
C ASP A 35 -31.55 -1.35 11.46
N LYS A 36 -31.72 -1.34 10.14
CA LYS A 36 -32.03 -2.54 9.33
C LYS A 36 -30.81 -3.12 8.62
N ASN A 37 -29.61 -2.66 8.95
CA ASN A 37 -28.40 -3.00 8.21
C ASN A 37 -28.03 -4.49 8.38
N PRO A 38 -28.15 -5.34 7.34
CA PRO A 38 -27.88 -6.77 7.45
C PRO A 38 -26.38 -7.11 7.61
N SER A 39 -25.49 -6.12 7.48
CA SER A 39 -24.04 -6.30 7.41
C SER A 39 -23.35 -6.63 8.74
N LEU A 40 -24.08 -6.60 9.87
CA LEU A 40 -23.62 -7.06 11.18
C LEU A 40 -24.26 -8.40 11.60
N ALA A 41 -24.93 -9.10 10.68
CA ALA A 41 -25.50 -10.41 10.97
C ALA A 41 -24.39 -11.39 11.41
N PRO A 42 -24.66 -12.25 12.41
CA PRO A 42 -23.73 -13.31 12.77
C PRO A 42 -23.41 -14.20 11.57
N LEU A 43 -22.16 -14.67 11.49
CA LEU A 43 -21.72 -15.57 10.42
C LEU A 43 -22.62 -16.82 10.34
N GLU A 44 -23.03 -17.16 9.12
CA GLU A 44 -23.79 -18.38 8.89
C GLU A 44 -22.93 -19.63 9.19
N PRO A 45 -23.52 -20.77 9.55
CA PRO A 45 -22.77 -22.00 9.83
C PRO A 45 -21.86 -22.44 8.67
N ASN A 46 -22.29 -22.19 7.43
CA ASN A 46 -21.50 -22.50 6.23
C ASN A 46 -20.30 -21.56 6.08
N GLU A 47 -20.47 -20.27 6.36
CA GLU A 47 -19.37 -19.29 6.36
C GLU A 47 -18.34 -19.63 7.43
N ARG A 48 -18.79 -20.03 8.63
CA ARG A 48 -17.88 -20.46 9.71
C ARG A 48 -17.04 -21.68 9.33
N ARG A 49 -17.66 -22.68 8.69
CA ARG A 49 -16.96 -23.85 8.14
C ARG A 49 -16.04 -23.47 6.99
N GLY A 50 -16.46 -22.54 6.14
CA GLY A 50 -15.65 -21.99 5.05
C GLY A 50 -14.40 -21.31 5.56
N LEU A 51 -14.52 -20.45 6.58
CA LEU A 51 -13.39 -19.79 7.24
C LEU A 51 -12.42 -20.80 7.84
N ALA A 52 -12.92 -21.83 8.53
CA ALA A 52 -12.05 -22.87 9.09
C ALA A 52 -11.24 -23.62 8.00
N ARG A 53 -11.88 -23.94 6.87
CA ARG A 53 -11.20 -24.58 5.73
C ARG A 53 -10.20 -23.64 5.05
N ALA A 54 -10.57 -22.37 4.88
CA ALA A 54 -9.68 -21.36 4.32
C ALA A 54 -8.45 -21.14 5.22
N ALA A 55 -8.65 -21.07 6.54
CA ALA A 55 -7.57 -21.00 7.53
C ALA A 55 -6.65 -22.22 7.42
N LEU A 56 -7.21 -23.43 7.33
CA LEU A 56 -6.41 -24.65 7.13
C LEU A 56 -5.60 -24.59 5.83
N SER A 57 -6.21 -24.18 4.70
CA SER A 57 -5.47 -24.03 3.44
C SER A 57 -4.37 -22.97 3.50
N THR A 58 -4.61 -21.90 4.26
CA THR A 58 -3.61 -20.85 4.50
C THR A 58 -2.42 -21.42 5.27
N LEU A 59 -2.67 -22.18 6.35
CA LEU A 59 -1.62 -22.84 7.13
C LEU A 59 -0.80 -23.81 6.27
N VAL A 60 -1.46 -24.61 5.43
CA VAL A 60 -0.78 -25.53 4.50
C VAL A 60 0.08 -24.75 3.50
N LEU A 61 -0.41 -23.65 2.92
CA LEU A 61 0.37 -22.83 2.00
C LEU A 61 1.57 -22.15 2.67
N VAL A 62 1.38 -21.59 3.87
CA VAL A 62 2.46 -20.98 4.64
C VAL A 62 3.52 -22.03 4.95
N PHE A 63 3.10 -23.22 5.36
CA PHE A 63 4.01 -24.34 5.56
C PHE A 63 4.79 -24.69 4.28
N LEU A 64 4.12 -24.77 3.12
CA LEU A 64 4.79 -25.04 1.84
C LEU A 64 5.76 -23.92 1.45
N PHE A 65 5.42 -22.65 1.66
CA PHE A 65 6.33 -21.54 1.41
C PHE A 65 7.55 -21.59 2.32
N ILE A 66 7.35 -21.90 3.60
CA ILE A 66 8.46 -22.09 4.55
C ILE A 66 9.28 -23.32 4.17
N TRP A 67 8.67 -24.41 3.70
CA TRP A 67 9.37 -25.61 3.23
C TRP A 67 10.28 -25.30 2.04
N CYS A 68 9.74 -24.61 1.04
CA CYS A 68 10.47 -24.20 -0.16
C CYS A 68 11.53 -23.12 0.12
N ALA A 69 11.36 -22.32 1.17
CA ALA A 69 12.29 -21.27 1.59
C ALA A 69 13.16 -21.67 2.80
N GLY A 70 13.02 -22.91 3.27
CA GLY A 70 13.40 -23.35 4.62
C GLY A 70 14.86 -23.07 4.97
N PRO A 71 15.22 -22.99 6.26
CA PRO A 71 16.60 -22.76 6.66
C PRO A 71 17.51 -23.83 6.04
N GLY A 72 18.74 -23.44 5.69
CA GLY A 72 19.77 -24.33 5.13
C GLY A 72 20.29 -25.33 6.17
N ILE A 73 19.40 -26.11 6.78
CA ILE A 73 19.72 -27.18 7.71
C ILE A 73 20.21 -28.35 6.83
N PRO A 74 21.49 -28.75 6.91
CA PRO A 74 22.07 -29.77 6.04
C PRO A 74 21.39 -31.13 6.15
N LEU A 75 20.72 -31.40 7.28
CA LEU A 75 19.97 -32.64 7.50
C LEU A 75 18.67 -32.71 6.69
N LEU A 76 18.09 -31.56 6.32
CA LEU A 76 16.82 -31.48 5.58
C LEU A 76 17.03 -31.19 4.10
N SER A 77 18.24 -30.83 3.65
CA SER A 77 18.55 -30.54 2.24
C SER A 77 18.47 -31.74 1.32
N SER A 78 18.45 -32.96 1.86
CA SER A 78 18.21 -34.19 1.09
C SER A 78 16.72 -34.45 0.81
N LEU A 79 15.81 -33.68 1.41
CA LEU A 79 14.37 -33.82 1.18
C LEU A 79 13.94 -33.11 -0.11
N PRO A 80 13.12 -33.75 -0.95
CA PRO A 80 12.61 -33.13 -2.18
C PRO A 80 11.91 -31.80 -1.89
N GLY A 81 12.29 -30.76 -2.64
CA GLY A 81 11.67 -29.43 -2.56
C GLY A 81 12.06 -28.58 -1.35
N TRP A 82 12.89 -29.07 -0.43
CA TRP A 82 13.39 -28.27 0.70
C TRP A 82 14.35 -27.18 0.23
N GLY A 83 14.10 -25.93 0.59
CA GLY A 83 14.99 -24.81 0.28
C GLY A 83 15.16 -24.50 -1.22
N VAL A 84 14.31 -25.05 -2.09
CA VAL A 84 14.41 -24.91 -3.55
C VAL A 84 14.31 -23.45 -4.04
N LEU A 85 13.69 -22.56 -3.26
CA LEU A 85 13.56 -21.14 -3.60
C LEU A 85 14.68 -20.27 -2.99
N ARG A 86 15.70 -20.87 -2.38
CA ARG A 86 16.89 -20.16 -1.92
C ARG A 86 17.83 -19.88 -3.08
N ASP A 87 18.78 -18.98 -2.85
CA ASP A 87 19.83 -18.72 -3.83
C ASP A 87 20.65 -20.00 -4.08
N PRO A 88 20.79 -20.47 -5.33
CA PRO A 88 21.47 -21.73 -5.63
C PRO A 88 22.96 -21.74 -5.30
N GLU A 89 23.62 -20.57 -5.28
CA GLU A 89 25.06 -20.44 -5.10
C GLU A 89 25.44 -20.23 -3.63
N THR A 90 24.74 -19.31 -2.97
CA THR A 90 25.02 -18.90 -1.59
C THR A 90 24.19 -19.66 -0.56
N GLY A 91 23.11 -20.33 -1.00
CA GLY A 91 22.11 -20.88 -0.09
C GLY A 91 21.44 -19.80 0.77
N GLY A 92 21.55 -18.52 0.40
CA GLY A 92 20.97 -17.39 1.12
C GLY A 92 19.49 -17.17 0.78
N LEU A 93 18.80 -16.38 1.61
CA LEU A 93 17.46 -15.86 1.27
C LEU A 93 17.52 -14.54 0.50
N MET A 94 18.70 -13.91 0.44
CA MET A 94 18.92 -12.62 -0.23
C MET A 94 20.25 -12.67 -0.99
N PRO A 95 20.24 -12.47 -2.31
CA PRO A 95 19.09 -12.39 -3.23
C PRO A 95 18.61 -13.81 -3.64
N SER A 96 17.36 -14.19 -3.36
CA SER A 96 16.86 -15.55 -3.69
C SER A 96 15.65 -15.56 -4.65
N PRO A 97 15.40 -16.67 -5.40
CA PRO A 97 14.17 -16.87 -6.16
C PRO A 97 12.88 -16.62 -5.35
N PHE A 98 12.91 -16.90 -4.04
CA PHE A 98 11.80 -16.62 -3.13
C PHE A 98 11.42 -15.13 -3.10
N LEU A 99 12.39 -14.23 -2.91
CA LEU A 99 12.12 -12.79 -2.87
C LEU A 99 11.74 -12.23 -4.24
N ARG A 100 12.37 -12.73 -5.32
CA ARG A 100 12.04 -12.33 -6.69
C ARG A 100 10.60 -12.72 -7.08
N SER A 101 10.08 -13.80 -6.51
CA SER A 101 8.75 -14.34 -6.82
C SER A 101 7.68 -13.93 -5.81
N VAL A 102 7.98 -13.04 -4.85
CA VAL A 102 7.07 -12.72 -3.74
C VAL A 102 5.69 -12.25 -4.21
N VAL A 103 5.61 -11.52 -5.33
CA VAL A 103 4.33 -11.06 -5.91
C VAL A 103 3.48 -12.23 -6.39
N ALA A 104 4.08 -13.19 -7.10
CA ALA A 104 3.39 -14.41 -7.53
C ALA A 104 2.98 -15.29 -6.35
N MET A 105 3.80 -15.32 -5.30
CA MET A 105 3.47 -16.03 -4.06
C MET A 105 2.28 -15.41 -3.34
N ILE A 106 2.21 -14.08 -3.26
CA ILE A 106 1.05 -13.36 -2.71
C ILE A 106 -0.21 -13.69 -3.52
N PHE A 107 -0.11 -13.75 -4.86
CA PHE A 107 -1.23 -14.17 -5.71
C PHE A 107 -1.72 -15.57 -5.33
N VAL A 108 -0.83 -16.56 -5.23
CA VAL A 108 -1.19 -17.93 -4.81
C VAL A 108 -1.77 -17.95 -3.39
N PHE A 109 -1.17 -17.17 -2.48
CA PHE A 109 -1.58 -17.06 -1.08
C PHE A 109 -3.01 -16.56 -0.93
N PHE A 110 -3.48 -15.63 -1.76
CA PHE A 110 -4.85 -15.16 -1.72
C PHE A 110 -5.80 -16.00 -2.58
N LEU A 111 -5.31 -16.55 -3.70
CA LEU A 111 -6.11 -17.37 -4.62
C LEU A 111 -6.61 -18.65 -3.94
N VAL A 112 -5.72 -19.41 -3.30
CA VAL A 112 -6.06 -20.75 -2.80
C VAL A 112 -7.04 -20.69 -1.62
N PRO A 113 -6.82 -19.90 -0.55
CA PRO A 113 -7.81 -19.78 0.53
C PRO A 113 -9.10 -19.12 0.06
N GLY A 114 -9.04 -18.15 -0.85
CA GLY A 114 -10.22 -17.54 -1.47
C GLY A 114 -11.08 -18.56 -2.21
N PHE A 115 -10.45 -19.44 -2.99
CA PHE A 115 -11.13 -20.55 -3.66
C PHE A 115 -11.69 -21.57 -2.67
N VAL A 116 -10.91 -21.98 -1.65
CA VAL A 116 -11.35 -22.95 -0.64
C VAL A 116 -12.56 -22.41 0.14
N TYR A 117 -12.54 -21.12 0.51
CA TYR A 117 -13.69 -20.45 1.12
C TYR A 117 -14.90 -20.45 0.19
N GLY A 118 -14.72 -19.98 -1.05
CA GLY A 118 -15.82 -19.91 -2.02
C GLY A 118 -16.41 -21.27 -2.34
N ARG A 119 -15.59 -22.32 -2.35
CA ARG A 119 -16.06 -23.70 -2.56
C ARG A 119 -16.85 -24.23 -1.38
N ALA A 120 -16.49 -23.84 -0.15
CA ALA A 120 -17.17 -24.26 1.07
C ALA A 120 -18.53 -23.56 1.28
N VAL A 121 -18.63 -22.28 0.91
CA VAL A 121 -19.90 -21.50 1.00
C VAL A 121 -20.75 -21.66 -0.27
N GLY A 122 -20.18 -22.21 -1.34
CA GLY A 122 -20.90 -22.57 -2.58
C GLY A 122 -21.00 -21.42 -3.59
N THR A 123 -20.20 -20.36 -3.42
CA THR A 123 -20.04 -19.26 -4.37
C THR A 123 -19.09 -19.62 -5.53
N MET A 124 -18.21 -20.60 -5.34
CA MET A 124 -17.32 -21.15 -6.37
C MET A 124 -17.62 -22.63 -6.53
N ARG A 125 -18.31 -23.05 -7.59
CA ARG A 125 -18.75 -24.45 -7.77
C ARG A 125 -17.92 -25.20 -8.79
N ASN A 126 -17.49 -24.50 -9.83
CA ASN A 126 -16.74 -25.05 -10.96
C ASN A 126 -15.59 -24.11 -11.38
N ASP A 127 -14.80 -24.56 -12.34
CA ASP A 127 -13.69 -23.84 -12.95
C ASP A 127 -14.12 -22.54 -13.64
N ARG A 128 -15.33 -22.49 -14.24
CA ARG A 128 -15.86 -21.28 -14.88
C ARG A 128 -16.11 -20.17 -13.87
N ASP A 129 -16.57 -20.48 -12.67
CA ASP A 129 -16.78 -19.49 -11.62
C ASP A 129 -15.46 -18.81 -11.23
N VAL A 130 -14.37 -19.59 -11.17
CA VAL A 130 -13.01 -19.07 -10.93
C VAL A 130 -12.55 -18.18 -12.07
N ILE A 131 -12.71 -18.62 -13.32
CA ILE A 131 -12.34 -17.85 -14.51
C ILE A 131 -13.13 -16.54 -14.56
N ASN A 132 -14.43 -16.57 -14.31
CA ASN A 132 -15.29 -15.39 -14.30
C ASN A 132 -14.88 -14.41 -13.20
N ALA A 133 -14.51 -14.89 -12.01
CA ALA A 133 -14.01 -14.04 -10.94
C ALA A 133 -12.67 -13.38 -11.30
N MET A 134 -11.75 -14.13 -11.92
CA MET A 134 -10.49 -13.58 -12.41
C MET A 134 -10.71 -12.54 -13.53
N ALA A 135 -11.63 -12.82 -14.46
CA ALA A 135 -12.00 -11.90 -15.54
C ALA A 135 -12.63 -10.61 -14.99
N ALA A 136 -13.51 -10.71 -13.99
CA ALA A 136 -14.09 -9.56 -13.32
C ALA A 136 -13.00 -8.71 -12.61
N GLY A 137 -12.04 -9.37 -11.94
CA GLY A 137 -10.87 -8.71 -11.37
C GLY A 137 -10.07 -7.94 -12.41
N MET A 138 -9.76 -8.56 -13.56
CA MET A 138 -9.04 -7.90 -14.65
C MET A 138 -9.85 -6.78 -15.31
N SER A 139 -11.17 -6.93 -15.43
CA SER A 139 -12.05 -5.89 -15.98
C SER A 139 -12.00 -4.61 -15.16
N SER A 140 -11.94 -4.72 -13.82
CA SER A 140 -11.78 -3.55 -12.94
C SER A 140 -10.46 -2.79 -13.13
N MET A 141 -9.45 -3.43 -13.73
CA MET A 141 -8.14 -2.84 -14.01
C MET A 141 -8.06 -2.12 -15.37
N GLY A 142 -9.17 -1.99 -16.11
CA GLY A 142 -9.16 -1.39 -17.45
C GLY A 142 -8.55 0.02 -17.52
N LEU A 143 -8.95 0.90 -16.60
CA LEU A 143 -8.37 2.26 -16.50
C LEU A 143 -6.88 2.23 -16.15
N TYR A 144 -6.48 1.32 -15.25
CA TYR A 144 -5.08 1.14 -14.87
C TYR A 144 -4.21 0.71 -16.05
N ILE A 145 -4.71 -0.22 -16.90
CA ILE A 145 -3.98 -0.66 -18.09
C ILE A 145 -3.76 0.51 -19.07
N VAL A 146 -4.79 1.32 -19.32
CA VAL A 146 -4.68 2.51 -20.18
C VAL A 146 -3.68 3.52 -19.62
N LEU A 147 -3.75 3.79 -18.31
CA LEU A 147 -2.81 4.67 -17.62
C LEU A 147 -1.37 4.19 -17.73
N VAL A 148 -1.12 2.92 -17.40
CA VAL A 148 0.23 2.31 -17.47
C VAL A 148 0.76 2.31 -18.89
N PHE A 149 -0.11 2.11 -19.90
CA PHE A 149 0.28 2.23 -21.30
C PHE A 149 0.88 3.61 -21.60
N PHE A 150 0.17 4.70 -21.29
CA PHE A 150 0.68 6.06 -21.53
C PHE A 150 1.87 6.41 -20.65
N ALA A 151 1.87 5.97 -19.38
CA ALA A 151 2.99 6.18 -18.48
C ALA A 151 4.27 5.50 -19.00
N ALA A 152 4.16 4.27 -19.50
CA ALA A 152 5.28 3.54 -20.09
C ALA A 152 5.82 4.27 -21.33
N GLN A 153 4.94 4.81 -22.19
CA GLN A 153 5.36 5.62 -23.33
C GLN A 153 6.05 6.92 -22.89
N PHE A 154 5.50 7.62 -21.90
CA PHE A 154 6.12 8.82 -21.33
C PHE A 154 7.52 8.51 -20.79
N VAL A 155 7.67 7.48 -19.96
CA VAL A 155 8.98 7.08 -19.40
C VAL A 155 9.96 6.71 -20.52
N ALA A 156 9.51 5.99 -21.54
CA ALA A 156 10.34 5.65 -22.70
C ALA A 156 10.81 6.92 -23.42
N PHE A 157 9.92 7.81 -23.84
CA PHE A 157 10.30 9.04 -24.54
C PHE A 157 11.14 9.97 -23.66
N PHE A 158 10.84 10.06 -22.36
CA PHE A 158 11.58 10.88 -21.40
C PHE A 158 13.02 10.39 -21.21
N ARG A 159 13.24 9.07 -21.29
CA ARG A 159 14.56 8.45 -21.29
C ARG A 159 15.28 8.66 -22.63
N GLU A 160 14.64 8.34 -23.75
CA GLU A 160 15.26 8.43 -25.09
C GLU A 160 15.65 9.87 -25.46
N THR A 161 14.86 10.87 -25.02
CA THR A 161 15.17 12.29 -25.24
C THR A 161 16.24 12.85 -24.29
N ASN A 162 16.76 12.06 -23.35
CA ASN A 162 17.65 12.48 -22.27
C ASN A 162 17.08 13.56 -21.33
N LEU A 163 15.80 13.94 -21.47
CA LEU A 163 15.16 14.93 -20.61
C LEU A 163 15.15 14.48 -19.14
N GLY A 164 14.99 13.17 -18.89
CA GLY A 164 15.07 12.63 -17.53
C GLY A 164 16.44 12.82 -16.89
N SER A 165 17.51 12.57 -17.64
CA SER A 165 18.88 12.78 -17.16
C SER A 165 19.16 14.26 -16.89
N ILE A 166 18.74 15.15 -17.80
CA ILE A 166 18.91 16.60 -17.65
C ILE A 166 18.17 17.10 -16.41
N LEU A 167 16.90 16.71 -16.25
CA LEU A 167 16.08 17.14 -15.12
C LEU A 167 16.62 16.58 -13.79
N ALA A 168 17.11 15.34 -13.79
CA ALA A 168 17.72 14.75 -12.60
C ALA A 168 18.96 15.52 -12.14
N VAL A 169 19.84 15.91 -13.06
CA VAL A 169 21.05 16.69 -12.75
C VAL A 169 20.68 18.09 -12.29
N LEU A 170 19.90 18.85 -13.08
CA LEU A 170 19.52 20.22 -12.73
C LEU A 170 18.72 20.28 -11.41
N GLY A 171 17.84 19.32 -11.18
CA GLY A 171 17.08 19.23 -9.95
C GLY A 171 17.94 18.89 -8.73
N ALA A 172 18.88 17.94 -8.88
CA ALA A 172 19.82 17.61 -7.81
C ALA A 172 20.75 18.79 -7.48
N ASP A 173 21.23 19.51 -8.50
CA ASP A 173 22.02 20.73 -8.34
C ASP A 173 21.22 21.80 -7.59
N ALA A 174 19.94 22.00 -7.95
CA ALA A 174 19.07 22.95 -7.27
C ALA A 174 18.84 22.58 -5.79
N ILE A 175 18.61 21.30 -5.48
CA ILE A 175 18.46 20.78 -4.11
C ILE A 175 19.74 20.99 -3.30
N THR A 176 20.89 20.72 -3.91
CA THR A 176 22.20 20.86 -3.28
C THR A 176 22.53 22.34 -3.05
N ALA A 177 22.23 23.21 -4.02
CA ALA A 177 22.46 24.65 -3.93
C ALA A 177 21.70 25.33 -2.78
N ILE A 178 20.53 24.80 -2.41
CA ILE A 178 19.75 25.28 -1.24
C ILE A 178 20.11 24.55 0.07
N GLY A 179 21.10 23.66 0.06
CA GLY A 179 21.56 22.92 1.25
C GLY A 179 20.62 21.82 1.73
N LEU A 180 19.78 21.28 0.83
CA LEU A 180 18.88 20.16 1.09
C LEU A 180 19.44 18.82 0.56
N ASP A 181 20.76 18.66 0.55
CA ASP A 181 21.44 17.40 0.18
C ASP A 181 21.35 16.32 1.27
N ASN A 182 20.94 16.69 2.48
CA ASN A 182 20.73 15.78 3.60
C ASN A 182 19.29 15.22 3.67
N SER A 183 19.01 14.40 4.70
CA SER A 183 17.74 13.69 4.84
C SER A 183 16.51 14.61 4.89
N LEU A 184 16.69 15.91 5.17
CA LEU A 184 15.62 16.90 5.18
C LEU A 184 14.91 17.02 3.83
N VAL A 185 15.54 16.63 2.71
CA VAL A 185 14.92 16.62 1.38
C VAL A 185 13.61 15.83 1.33
N PHE A 186 13.47 14.81 2.18
CA PHE A 186 12.27 14.00 2.23
C PHE A 186 11.07 14.74 2.82
N MET A 187 11.27 15.77 3.64
CA MET A 187 10.14 16.55 4.18
C MET A 187 9.36 17.30 3.10
N PRO A 188 9.97 18.19 2.28
CA PRO A 188 9.25 18.82 1.18
C PRO A 188 8.79 17.81 0.13
N PHE A 189 9.53 16.72 -0.09
CA PHE A 189 9.08 15.65 -1.01
C PHE A 189 7.78 14.97 -0.53
N ILE A 190 7.70 14.57 0.74
CA ILE A 190 6.49 13.97 1.32
C ILE A 190 5.32 14.96 1.26
N LEU A 191 5.54 16.22 1.61
CA LEU A 191 4.51 17.26 1.58
C LEU A 191 4.03 17.53 0.15
N MET A 192 4.94 17.57 -0.82
CA MET A 192 4.60 17.70 -2.23
C MET A 192 3.77 16.51 -2.71
N CYS A 193 4.16 15.27 -2.37
CA CYS A 193 3.37 14.09 -2.70
C CYS A 193 1.96 14.15 -2.08
N GLY A 194 1.84 14.57 -0.82
CA GLY A 194 0.55 14.76 -0.16
C GLY A 194 -0.31 15.83 -0.82
N PHE A 195 0.30 16.93 -1.29
CA PHE A 195 -0.39 18.02 -2.00
C PHE A 195 -0.88 17.58 -3.38
N VAL A 196 -0.02 16.93 -4.17
CA VAL A 196 -0.39 16.40 -5.50
C VAL A 196 -1.54 15.40 -5.39
N ASN A 197 -1.57 14.61 -4.31
CA ASN A 197 -2.63 13.62 -4.08
C ASN A 197 -4.02 14.23 -3.86
N LEU A 198 -4.09 15.50 -3.42
CA LEU A 198 -5.37 16.23 -3.37
C LEU A 198 -5.94 16.49 -4.77
N MET A 199 -5.09 16.53 -5.79
CA MET A 199 -5.47 16.73 -7.20
C MET A 199 -5.62 15.41 -7.95
N LEU A 200 -4.76 14.44 -7.66
CA LEU A 200 -4.69 13.13 -8.30
C LEU A 200 -4.99 12.03 -7.28
N GLY A 201 -6.26 11.67 -7.09
CA GLY A 201 -6.70 10.66 -6.11
C GLY A 201 -6.34 9.19 -6.45
N SER A 202 -5.34 8.95 -7.30
CA SER A 202 -4.88 7.62 -7.69
C SER A 202 -3.38 7.48 -7.45
N ALA A 203 -3.02 6.64 -6.48
CA ALA A 203 -1.64 6.35 -6.11
C ALA A 203 -0.80 5.86 -7.29
N SER A 204 -1.38 5.08 -8.20
CA SER A 204 -0.66 4.61 -9.38
C SER A 204 -0.47 5.72 -10.41
N ALA A 205 -1.45 6.62 -10.58
CA ALA A 205 -1.34 7.75 -11.51
C ALA A 205 -0.33 8.78 -11.03
N GLN A 206 -0.38 9.13 -9.75
CA GLN A 206 0.58 10.05 -9.17
C GLN A 206 2.01 9.50 -9.24
N TRP A 207 2.22 8.22 -8.89
CA TRP A 207 3.55 7.61 -8.99
C TRP A 207 4.05 7.54 -10.43
N ALA A 208 3.18 7.20 -11.38
CA ALA A 208 3.52 7.13 -12.80
C ALA A 208 4.07 8.45 -13.36
N VAL A 209 3.60 9.60 -12.85
CA VAL A 209 4.07 10.93 -13.26
C VAL A 209 5.27 11.38 -12.45
N THR A 210 5.28 11.13 -11.13
CA THR A 210 6.31 11.66 -10.22
C THR A 210 7.58 10.82 -10.19
N ALA A 211 7.49 9.49 -10.27
CA ALA A 211 8.64 8.60 -10.19
C ALA A 211 9.71 8.87 -11.25
N PRO A 212 9.39 9.05 -12.54
CA PRO A 212 10.38 9.29 -13.59
C PRO A 212 11.17 10.59 -13.41
N ILE A 213 10.62 11.52 -12.63
CA ILE A 213 11.22 12.84 -12.36
C ILE A 213 12.02 12.80 -11.05
N PHE A 214 11.38 12.42 -9.94
CA PHE A 214 11.96 12.56 -8.60
C PHE A 214 12.87 11.40 -8.21
N VAL A 215 12.62 10.18 -8.70
CA VAL A 215 13.47 9.04 -8.32
C VAL A 215 14.90 9.24 -8.86
N PRO A 216 15.13 9.54 -10.15
CA PRO A 216 16.48 9.81 -10.65
C PRO A 216 17.14 11.01 -9.96
N MET A 217 16.37 12.07 -9.67
CA MET A 217 16.86 13.28 -9.01
C MET A 217 17.35 12.99 -7.58
N LEU A 218 16.56 12.29 -6.76
CA LEU A 218 16.94 11.97 -5.39
C LEU A 218 18.00 10.85 -5.30
N MET A 219 18.08 9.98 -6.32
CA MET A 219 19.20 9.07 -6.48
C MET A 219 20.50 9.84 -6.75
N LYS A 220 20.46 10.94 -7.51
CA LYS A 220 21.61 11.84 -7.71
C LYS A 220 22.04 12.57 -6.44
N VAL A 221 21.11 12.89 -5.56
CA VAL A 221 21.41 13.40 -4.21
C VAL A 221 22.02 12.32 -3.31
N GLY A 222 21.81 11.03 -3.62
CA GLY A 222 22.47 9.90 -2.95
C GLY A 222 21.53 8.98 -2.17
N TYR A 223 20.21 9.00 -2.43
CA TYR A 223 19.25 8.13 -1.75
C TYR A 223 18.77 6.97 -2.63
N ALA A 224 18.63 5.79 -2.03
CA ALA A 224 18.14 4.61 -2.73
C ALA A 224 16.67 4.76 -3.17
N PRO A 225 16.29 4.21 -4.35
CA PRO A 225 14.92 4.30 -4.87
C PRO A 225 13.86 3.73 -3.93
N GLU A 226 14.21 2.74 -3.11
CA GLU A 226 13.31 2.13 -2.12
C GLU A 226 12.96 3.11 -1.00
N VAL A 227 13.91 3.94 -0.55
CA VAL A 227 13.69 4.99 0.46
C VAL A 227 12.81 6.09 -0.13
N ILE A 228 13.06 6.47 -1.37
CA ILE A 228 12.26 7.47 -2.10
C ILE A 228 10.82 6.97 -2.27
N GLN A 229 10.63 5.70 -2.64
CA GLN A 229 9.31 5.10 -2.75
C GLN A 229 8.61 5.02 -1.38
N ALA A 230 9.33 4.72 -0.30
CA ALA A 230 8.75 4.73 1.05
C ALA A 230 8.24 6.13 1.44
N ALA A 231 9.03 7.18 1.19
CA ALA A 231 8.62 8.57 1.42
C ALA A 231 7.39 8.96 0.58
N TYR A 232 7.38 8.59 -0.71
CA TYR A 232 6.22 8.79 -1.58
C TYR A 232 4.93 8.19 -1.00
N ARG A 233 5.00 6.94 -0.52
CA ARG A 233 3.83 6.23 0.03
C ARG A 233 3.25 6.91 1.27
N ILE A 234 4.09 7.58 2.07
CA ILE A 234 3.64 8.37 3.22
C ILE A 234 2.82 9.57 2.73
N GLY A 235 3.34 10.34 1.78
CA GLY A 235 2.65 11.51 1.22
C GLY A 235 1.32 11.13 0.57
N ASP A 236 1.34 10.16 -0.34
CA ASP A 236 0.16 9.62 -1.02
C ASP A 236 -0.92 9.13 -0.04
N SER A 237 -0.54 8.39 1.00
CA SER A 237 -1.53 7.79 1.90
C SER A 237 -2.20 8.79 2.85
N THR A 238 -1.48 9.81 3.32
CA THR A 238 -1.94 10.67 4.43
C THR A 238 -3.07 11.63 4.04
N THR A 239 -3.11 12.06 2.79
CA THR A 239 -4.11 13.03 2.29
C THR A 239 -5.28 12.37 1.54
N ASN A 240 -5.26 11.04 1.36
CA ASN A 240 -6.34 10.27 0.70
C ASN A 240 -7.71 10.44 1.36
N ILE A 241 -7.78 10.73 2.65
CA ILE A 241 -9.04 10.84 3.40
C ILE A 241 -9.66 12.24 3.37
N ILE A 242 -8.93 13.23 2.84
CA ILE A 242 -9.40 14.62 2.70
C ILE A 242 -9.55 15.04 1.22
N THR A 243 -9.26 14.15 0.26
CA THR A 243 -9.42 14.45 -1.16
C THR A 243 -10.83 14.12 -1.64
N PRO A 244 -11.58 15.08 -2.21
CA PRO A 244 -12.87 14.80 -2.83
C PRO A 244 -12.72 14.06 -4.18
N MET A 245 -11.51 14.00 -4.72
CA MET A 245 -11.21 13.37 -6.01
C MET A 245 -11.03 11.85 -5.92
N MET A 246 -11.04 11.26 -4.72
CA MET A 246 -10.99 9.80 -4.57
C MET A 246 -12.28 9.15 -5.11
N SER A 247 -12.13 8.02 -5.79
CA SER A 247 -13.25 7.30 -6.43
C SER A 247 -14.35 6.86 -5.46
N TYR A 248 -14.03 6.66 -4.18
CA TYR A 248 -14.98 6.21 -3.16
C TYR A 248 -15.62 7.36 -2.36
N PHE A 249 -15.26 8.62 -2.62
CA PHE A 249 -15.70 9.76 -1.80
C PHE A 249 -17.23 9.85 -1.72
N GLY A 250 -17.91 9.75 -2.87
CA GLY A 250 -19.38 9.81 -2.95
C GLY A 250 -20.06 8.67 -2.17
N LEU A 251 -19.48 7.48 -2.18
CA LEU A 251 -19.98 6.34 -1.40
C LEU A 251 -19.83 6.58 0.10
N ILE A 252 -18.66 7.06 0.53
CA ILE A 252 -18.40 7.38 1.95
C ILE A 252 -19.33 8.49 2.43
N LEU A 253 -19.51 9.54 1.62
CA LEU A 253 -20.45 10.62 1.92
C LEU A 253 -21.88 10.11 2.02
N ALA A 254 -22.32 9.25 1.10
CA ALA A 254 -23.65 8.64 1.15
C ALA A 254 -23.84 7.77 2.40
N PHE A 255 -22.80 7.05 2.83
CA PHE A 255 -22.84 6.30 4.09
C PHE A 255 -22.90 7.22 5.32
N ALA A 256 -22.09 8.27 5.36
CA ALA A 256 -22.08 9.23 6.46
C ALA A 256 -23.42 9.98 6.55
N ALA A 257 -24.00 10.35 5.41
CA ALA A 257 -25.30 11.01 5.32
C ALA A 257 -26.48 10.15 5.81
N ARG A 258 -26.31 8.82 5.91
CA ARG A 258 -27.31 7.95 6.55
C ARG A 258 -27.36 8.15 8.07
N TYR A 259 -26.27 8.54 8.70
CA TYR A 259 -26.20 8.76 10.15
C TYR A 259 -26.46 10.22 10.51
N ASP A 260 -26.13 11.16 9.63
CA ASP A 260 -26.45 12.58 9.77
C ASP A 260 -26.83 13.19 8.42
N LYS A 261 -28.13 13.44 8.21
CA LYS A 261 -28.67 14.03 6.96
C LYS A 261 -28.12 15.44 6.65
N LYS A 262 -27.55 16.14 7.63
CA LYS A 262 -26.97 17.49 7.46
C LYS A 262 -25.48 17.42 7.07
N LEU A 263 -24.88 16.24 7.07
CA LEU A 263 -23.45 16.05 6.80
C LEU A 263 -23.14 16.29 5.32
N GLY A 264 -22.44 17.38 5.06
CA GLY A 264 -21.96 17.75 3.73
C GLY A 264 -20.50 17.35 3.49
N ILE A 265 -20.05 17.61 2.26
CA ILE A 265 -18.65 17.42 1.81
C ILE A 265 -17.66 18.11 2.76
N GLY A 266 -17.93 19.37 3.12
CA GLY A 266 -17.08 20.15 4.01
C GLY A 266 -16.99 19.57 5.42
N THR A 267 -18.13 19.13 5.97
CA THR A 267 -18.18 18.47 7.29
C THR A 267 -17.36 17.19 7.27
N LEU A 268 -17.56 16.32 6.27
CA LEU A 268 -16.80 15.08 6.13
C LEU A 268 -15.29 15.33 6.07
N ILE A 269 -14.85 16.26 5.22
CA ILE A 269 -13.42 16.60 5.09
C ILE A 269 -12.89 17.17 6.40
N SER A 270 -13.62 18.09 7.05
CA SER A 270 -13.20 18.71 8.30
C SER A 270 -13.04 17.71 9.44
N THR A 271 -13.89 16.67 9.47
CA THR A 271 -13.81 15.55 10.42
C THR A 271 -12.57 14.69 10.17
N MET A 272 -12.10 14.60 8.92
CA MET A 272 -10.94 13.79 8.52
C MET A 272 -9.59 14.53 8.63
N ILE A 273 -9.58 15.87 8.62
CA ILE A 273 -8.34 16.68 8.76
C ILE A 273 -7.46 16.25 9.95
N PRO A 274 -7.99 16.03 11.17
CA PRO A 274 -7.18 15.57 12.29
C PRO A 274 -6.41 14.28 11.97
N TYR A 275 -7.04 13.29 11.33
CA TYR A 275 -6.36 12.06 10.96
C TYR A 275 -5.20 12.32 9.99
N THR A 276 -5.41 13.16 8.96
CA THR A 276 -4.33 13.51 8.02
C THR A 276 -3.14 14.12 8.74
N ILE A 277 -3.37 15.08 9.64
CA ILE A 277 -2.29 15.76 10.38
C ILE A 277 -1.52 14.76 11.26
N PHE A 278 -2.22 13.98 12.08
CA PHE A 278 -1.58 13.05 13.00
C PHE A 278 -0.93 11.85 12.30
N PHE A 279 -1.51 11.34 11.21
CA PHE A 279 -0.87 10.31 10.39
C PHE A 279 0.37 10.83 9.68
N LEU A 280 0.31 12.05 9.13
CA LEU A 280 1.47 12.67 8.48
C LEU A 280 2.61 12.86 9.48
N ILE A 281 2.35 13.45 10.65
CA ILE A 281 3.35 13.62 11.69
C ILE A 281 3.89 12.26 12.14
N GLY A 282 3.00 11.31 12.47
CA GLY A 282 3.39 9.98 12.95
C GLY A 282 4.29 9.24 11.96
N TRP A 283 3.90 9.19 10.68
CA TRP A 283 4.71 8.52 9.66
C TRP A 283 5.99 9.25 9.31
N VAL A 284 5.99 10.58 9.27
CA VAL A 284 7.23 11.35 9.06
C VAL A 284 8.20 11.07 10.21
N VAL A 285 7.75 11.14 11.46
CA VAL A 285 8.57 10.81 12.63
C VAL A 285 9.10 9.38 12.54
N LEU A 286 8.23 8.41 12.23
CA LEU A 286 8.65 7.02 12.07
C LEU A 286 9.69 6.88 10.96
N PHE A 287 9.48 7.52 9.80
CA PHE A 287 10.39 7.46 8.68
C PHE A 287 11.79 7.98 9.04
N TYR A 288 11.87 9.14 9.68
CA TYR A 288 13.16 9.70 10.09
C TYR A 288 13.84 8.88 11.20
N VAL A 289 13.09 8.46 12.22
CA VAL A 289 13.64 7.64 13.30
C VAL A 289 14.10 6.29 12.77
N TRP A 290 13.31 5.64 11.92
CA TRP A 290 13.62 4.33 11.38
C TRP A 290 14.83 4.36 10.45
N VAL A 291 14.80 5.23 9.45
CA VAL A 291 15.77 5.22 8.35
C VAL A 291 17.05 5.95 8.72
N PHE A 292 16.97 7.11 9.37
CA PHE A 292 18.13 7.98 9.60
C PHE A 292 18.67 7.93 11.03
N ALA A 293 17.82 7.79 12.04
CA ALA A 293 18.29 7.70 13.43
C ALA A 293 18.76 6.29 13.81
N LEU A 294 18.01 5.26 13.40
CA LEU A 294 18.33 3.86 13.69
C LEU A 294 19.09 3.15 12.56
N GLY A 295 19.17 3.76 11.37
CA GLY A 295 19.84 3.17 10.21
C GLY A 295 19.17 1.88 9.72
N LEU A 296 17.87 1.70 10.01
CA LEU A 296 17.16 0.47 9.65
C LEU A 296 16.69 0.53 8.19
N PRO A 297 16.82 -0.58 7.45
CA PRO A 297 16.45 -0.60 6.05
C PRO A 297 14.92 -0.53 5.89
N VAL A 298 14.47 0.09 4.80
CA VAL A 298 13.04 0.20 4.46
C VAL A 298 12.46 -1.12 3.95
N GLY A 299 13.32 -2.00 3.45
CA GLY A 299 13.00 -3.35 3.03
C GLY A 299 14.18 -4.31 3.21
N PRO A 300 13.94 -5.63 3.11
CA PRO A 300 14.99 -6.61 3.32
C PRO A 300 16.12 -6.48 2.29
N GLY A 301 17.36 -6.33 2.74
CA GLY A 301 18.53 -6.18 1.87
C GLY A 301 18.62 -4.85 1.11
N THR A 302 17.84 -3.84 1.50
CA THR A 302 17.86 -2.50 0.87
C THR A 302 18.85 -1.57 1.56
N SER A 303 19.59 -0.80 0.78
CA SER A 303 20.46 0.27 1.30
C SER A 303 19.64 1.55 1.52
N THR A 304 20.04 2.37 2.48
CA THR A 304 19.48 3.73 2.64
C THR A 304 20.05 4.68 1.59
N TYR A 305 21.35 4.57 1.32
CA TYR A 305 22.07 5.43 0.41
C TYR A 305 22.32 4.73 -0.92
N PHE A 306 22.25 5.50 -2.00
CA PHE A 306 22.55 5.03 -3.34
C PHE A 306 24.04 5.27 -3.64
N GLU A 307 24.77 4.19 -3.89
CA GLU A 307 26.17 4.28 -4.32
C GLU A 307 26.23 4.29 -5.84
N PHE A 308 26.84 5.33 -6.41
CA PHE A 308 27.22 5.32 -7.82
C PHE A 308 28.37 4.33 -7.99
N THR A 309 28.08 3.09 -8.36
CA THR A 309 29.11 2.18 -8.86
C THR A 309 29.70 2.78 -10.14
N PRO A 310 31.02 3.01 -10.21
CA PRO A 310 31.69 3.57 -11.39
C PRO A 310 31.60 2.66 -12.62
#